data_AF-A0A960L750-F1
#
_entry.id   AF-A0A960L750-F1
#
_cell.length_a   1.000
_cell.length_b   1.000
_cell.length_c   1.000
_cell.angle_alpha   90.00
_cell.angle_beta   90.00
_cell.angle_gamma   90.00
#
_symmetry.space_group_name_H-M   'P 1'
#
loop_
_entity.id
_entity.type
_entity.pdbx_description
1 polymer ?
#
loop_
_entity_poly.entity_id
_entity_poly.type
_entity_poly.pdbx_seq_one_letter_code
_entity_poly.pdbx_strand_id
1 'polypeptide(L)'
;MTTETVPLQKLLQRLGHGSRSTVRRWVETGRVRVDGQVVTRFAEPIAGGAQLMLDDLLLGGAAPRTVLLMNKPKKHVTAREDDFGRDALSSYLPEGSPYLFPVGRLDYNSEGALLWTNDG
;
A
#
# COMPACT_ATOMS: atom_id res chain seq x y z
N MET A 1 -14.79 10.50 -24.69
CA MET A 1 -13.62 9.90 -24.02
C MET A 1 -14.11 9.40 -22.68
N THR A 2 -14.26 8.09 -22.50
CA THR A 2 -14.68 7.52 -21.22
C THR A 2 -13.55 7.72 -20.23
N THR A 3 -13.74 8.58 -19.23
CA THR A 3 -12.78 8.74 -18.14
C THR A 3 -12.67 7.41 -17.42
N GLU A 4 -11.53 6.74 -17.53
CA GLU A 4 -11.31 5.47 -16.85
C GLU A 4 -11.38 5.73 -15.34
N THR A 5 -12.29 5.02 -14.65
CA THR A 5 -12.47 5.14 -13.21
C THR A 5 -11.70 4.05 -12.49
N VAL A 6 -11.02 4.39 -11.40
CA VAL A 6 -10.31 3.44 -10.54
C VAL A 6 -10.93 3.48 -9.14
N PRO A 7 -11.13 2.32 -8.47
CA PRO A 7 -11.63 2.32 -7.09
C PRO A 7 -10.71 3.09 -6.13
N LEU A 8 -11.29 3.92 -5.25
CA LEU A 8 -10.57 4.79 -4.30
C LEU A 8 -9.52 4.04 -3.48
N GLN A 9 -9.87 2.91 -2.89
CA GLN A 9 -8.94 2.08 -2.13
C GLN A 9 -7.72 1.65 -2.95
N LYS A 10 -7.91 1.38 -4.24
CA LYS A 10 -6.82 0.96 -5.13
C LYS A 10 -5.89 2.13 -5.43
N LEU A 11 -6.44 3.33 -5.62
CA LEU A 11 -5.63 4.55 -5.75
C LEU A 11 -4.79 4.81 -4.50
N LEU A 12 -5.42 4.84 -3.31
CA LEU A 12 -4.72 5.10 -2.05
C LEU A 12 -3.61 4.08 -1.77
N GLN A 13 -3.84 2.81 -2.05
CA GLN A 13 -2.81 1.76 -1.92
C GLN A 13 -1.67 1.93 -2.93
N ARG A 14 -1.96 2.31 -4.18
CA ARG A 14 -0.93 2.57 -5.22
C ARG A 14 -0.08 3.80 -4.93
N LEU A 15 -0.66 4.81 -4.28
CA LEU A 15 0.09 5.95 -3.75
C LEU A 15 0.99 5.55 -2.56
N GLY A 16 0.85 4.32 -2.07
CA GLY A 16 1.60 3.78 -0.96
C GLY A 16 1.11 4.24 0.40
N HIS A 17 -0.13 4.74 0.48
CA HIS A 17 -0.73 5.18 1.72
C HIS A 17 -1.39 3.99 2.42
N GLY A 18 -0.59 3.24 3.18
CA GLY A 18 -1.05 2.25 4.15
C GLY A 18 -1.58 0.93 3.58
N SER A 19 -1.89 0.01 4.49
CA SER A 19 -2.47 -1.28 4.15
C SER A 19 -3.95 -1.15 3.77
N ARG A 20 -4.53 -2.20 3.18
CA ARG A 20 -5.97 -2.25 2.86
C ARG A 20 -6.87 -1.94 4.07
N SER A 21 -6.53 -2.42 5.27
CA SER A 21 -7.30 -2.16 6.50
C SER A 21 -7.11 -0.73 7.00
N THR A 22 -5.90 -0.19 6.90
CA THR A 22 -5.59 1.20 7.21
C THR A 22 -6.40 2.15 6.30
N VAL A 23 -6.36 1.93 4.99
CA VAL A 23 -7.12 2.70 4.01
C VAL A 23 -8.62 2.59 4.27
N ARG A 24 -9.11 1.39 4.58
CA ARG A 24 -10.53 1.18 4.92
C ARG A 24 -10.94 2.05 6.08
N ARG A 25 -10.17 2.02 7.16
CA ARG A 25 -10.44 2.84 8.35
C ARG A 25 -10.47 4.32 7.99
N TRP A 26 -9.50 4.83 7.22
CA TRP A 26 -9.48 6.24 6.83
C TRP A 26 -10.71 6.66 6.04
N VAL A 27 -11.11 5.85 5.07
CA VAL A 27 -12.31 6.11 4.27
C VAL A 27 -13.57 6.06 5.15
N GLU A 28 -13.78 4.98 5.90
CA GLU A 28 -14.97 4.79 6.74
C GLU A 28 -15.08 5.83 7.87
N THR A 29 -13.95 6.40 8.32
CA THR A 29 -13.92 7.49 9.33
C THR A 29 -13.95 8.90 8.72
N GLY A 30 -14.12 9.03 7.40
CA GLY A 30 -14.31 10.32 6.73
C GLY A 30 -13.03 11.17 6.64
N ARG A 31 -11.85 10.56 6.74
CA ARG A 31 -10.56 11.25 6.66
C ARG A 31 -10.09 11.52 5.24
N VAL A 32 -10.70 10.86 4.26
CA VAL A 32 -10.32 10.97 2.85
C VAL A 32 -11.25 11.93 2.12
N ARG A 33 -10.67 12.86 1.35
CA ARG A 33 -11.40 13.75 0.46
C ARG A 33 -10.98 13.51 -0.99
N VAL A 34 -11.94 13.54 -1.90
CA VAL A 34 -11.74 13.49 -3.35
C VAL A 34 -12.31 14.77 -3.94
N ASP A 35 -11.48 15.57 -4.61
CA ASP A 35 -11.87 16.88 -5.17
C ASP A 35 -12.61 17.77 -4.14
N GLY A 36 -12.13 17.75 -2.89
CA GLY A 36 -12.69 18.51 -1.76
C GLY A 36 -13.87 17.86 -1.03
N GLN A 37 -14.47 16.80 -1.57
CA GLN A 37 -15.61 16.10 -0.97
C GLN A 37 -15.16 14.92 -0.11
N VAL A 38 -15.70 14.79 1.11
CA VAL A 38 -15.43 13.65 1.99
C VAL A 38 -16.05 12.38 1.37
N VAL A 39 -15.24 11.35 1.18
CA VAL A 39 -15.69 10.05 0.67
C VAL A 39 -15.60 9.01 1.77
N THR A 40 -16.72 8.34 2.04
CA THR A 40 -16.83 7.29 3.07
C THR A 40 -17.08 5.89 2.52
N ARG A 41 -17.24 5.74 1.20
CA ARG A 41 -17.38 4.45 0.54
C ARG A 41 -16.01 3.91 0.14
N PHE A 42 -15.61 2.80 0.74
CA PHE A 42 -14.28 2.20 0.54
C PHE A 42 -13.91 1.93 -0.93
N ALA A 43 -14.90 1.57 -1.76
CA ALA A 43 -14.71 1.25 -3.17
C ALA A 43 -15.39 2.22 -4.14
N GLU A 44 -15.53 3.50 -3.74
CA GLU A 44 -16.04 4.54 -4.62
C GLU A 44 -15.21 4.60 -5.92
N PRO A 45 -15.83 4.53 -7.11
CA PRO A 45 -15.12 4.70 -8.37
C PRO A 45 -14.70 6.16 -8.55
N ILE A 46 -13.40 6.40 -8.67
CA ILE A 46 -12.83 7.74 -8.80
C ILE A 46 -12.32 7.95 -10.23
N ALA A 47 -12.65 9.10 -10.81
CA ALA A 47 -12.16 9.48 -12.12
C ALA A 47 -10.63 9.65 -12.13
N GLY A 48 -9.97 9.25 -13.23
CA GLY A 48 -8.56 9.55 -13.44
C GLY A 48 -8.27 11.05 -13.35
N GLY A 49 -7.28 11.43 -12.53
CA GLY A 49 -6.86 12.82 -12.34
C GLY A 49 -7.50 13.55 -11.15
N ALA A 50 -8.41 12.91 -10.40
CA ALA A 50 -8.99 13.49 -9.19
C ALA A 50 -7.91 13.79 -8.12
N GLN A 51 -8.12 14.87 -7.37
CA GLN A 51 -7.26 15.23 -6.23
C GLN A 51 -7.66 14.42 -5.01
N LEU A 52 -6.71 13.66 -4.46
CA LEU A 52 -6.91 12.88 -3.25
C LEU A 52 -6.26 13.59 -2.07
N MET A 53 -6.99 13.72 -0.96
CA MET A 53 -6.46 14.28 0.29
C MET A 53 -6.74 13.35 1.45
N LEU A 54 -5.81 13.28 2.41
CA LEU A 54 -5.97 12.63 3.70
C LEU A 54 -5.70 13.65 4.81
N ASP A 55 -6.69 13.92 5.66
CA ASP A 55 -6.59 14.94 6.73
C ASP A 55 -6.03 16.28 6.23
N ASP A 56 -6.57 16.75 5.10
CA ASP A 56 -6.18 17.99 4.42
C ASP A 56 -4.75 18.02 3.82
N LEU A 57 -4.02 16.89 3.84
CA LEU A 57 -2.77 16.73 3.10
C LEU A 57 -3.04 16.16 1.70
N LEU A 58 -2.57 16.86 0.67
CA LEU A 58 -2.63 16.39 -0.71
C LEU A 58 -1.76 15.13 -0.86
N LEU A 59 -2.37 14.04 -1.31
CA LEU A 59 -1.67 12.82 -1.63
C LEU A 59 -1.05 12.97 -3.02
N GLY A 60 0.27 12.80 -3.11
CA GLY A 60 1.04 13.00 -4.34
C GLY A 60 0.71 12.00 -5.45
N GLY A 61 1.33 12.18 -6.62
CA GLY A 61 1.16 11.29 -7.78
C GLY A 61 1.60 9.85 -7.52
N ALA A 62 1.13 8.91 -8.34
CA ALA A 62 1.43 7.49 -8.20
C ALA A 62 2.93 7.21 -8.14
N ALA A 63 3.35 6.48 -7.11
CA ALA A 63 4.71 5.96 -7.05
C ALA A 63 4.97 5.09 -8.29
N PRO A 64 6.19 5.12 -8.87
CA PRO A 64 6.52 4.24 -9.99
C PRO A 64 6.30 2.79 -9.59
N ARG A 65 5.80 1.98 -10.53
CA ARG A 65 5.67 0.53 -10.33
C ARG A 65 7.05 -0.05 -9.99
N THR A 66 7.13 -0.69 -8.85
CA THR A 66 8.40 -1.18 -8.28
C THR A 66 8.24 -2.66 -7.98
N VAL A 67 9.17 -3.47 -8.46
CA VAL A 67 9.25 -4.91 -8.14
C VAL A 67 10.67 -5.19 -7.66
N LEU A 68 10.79 -5.72 -6.45
CA LEU A 68 12.07 -6.14 -5.87
C LEU A 68 12.08 -7.65 -5.67
N LEU A 69 13.23 -8.28 -5.91
CA LEU A 69 13.49 -9.66 -5.53
C LEU A 69 14.40 -9.66 -4.31
N MET A 70 13.95 -10.28 -3.22
CA MET A 70 14.70 -10.47 -1.99
C MET A 70 15.00 -11.96 -1.82
N ASN A 71 16.24 -12.30 -1.49
CA ASN A 71 16.53 -13.61 -0.93
C ASN A 71 16.28 -13.56 0.58
N LYS A 72 15.14 -14.08 1.01
CA LYS A 72 14.73 -14.07 2.42
C LYS A 72 15.67 -14.96 3.25
N PRO A 73 16.28 -14.45 4.34
CA PRO A 73 16.99 -15.28 5.31
C PRO A 73 16.04 -16.06 6.24
N LYS A 74 16.53 -17.14 6.87
CA LYS A 74 15.81 -17.81 7.97
C LYS A 74 15.56 -16.84 9.12
N LYS A 75 14.60 -17.22 9.99
CA LYS A 75 14.26 -16.52 11.24
C LYS A 75 13.74 -15.10 11.03
N HIS A 76 13.05 -14.88 9.91
CA HIS A 76 12.42 -13.61 9.59
C HIS A 76 10.97 -13.84 9.17
N VAL A 77 10.09 -12.91 9.56
CA VAL A 77 8.66 -13.00 9.20
C VAL A 77 8.42 -12.30 7.88
N THR A 78 7.66 -12.95 6.99
CA THR A 78 7.16 -12.36 5.75
C THR A 78 5.99 -11.42 6.05
N ALA A 79 6.30 -10.27 6.65
CA ALA A 79 5.35 -9.23 6.99
C ALA A 79 6.04 -7.86 6.99
N ARG A 80 5.23 -6.79 6.97
CA ARG A 80 5.72 -5.41 7.05
C ARG A 80 5.91 -4.94 8.49
N GLU A 81 5.09 -5.44 9.39
CA GLU A 81 5.14 -5.24 10.83
C GLU A 81 4.92 -6.62 11.48
N ASP A 82 5.58 -6.87 12.61
CA ASP A 82 5.36 -8.08 13.42
C ASP A 82 4.89 -7.68 14.82
N ASP A 83 3.72 -8.18 15.21
CA ASP A 83 3.12 -7.90 16.52
C ASP A 83 3.76 -8.70 17.66
N PHE A 84 4.69 -9.60 17.36
CA PHE A 84 5.29 -10.56 18.30
C PHE A 84 6.79 -10.36 18.51
N GLY A 85 7.34 -9.21 18.10
CA GLY A 85 8.73 -8.82 18.34
C GLY A 85 9.77 -9.59 17.52
N ARG A 86 9.37 -10.24 16.43
CA ARG A 86 10.27 -10.93 15.49
C ARG A 86 10.72 -9.98 14.38
N ASP A 87 11.88 -10.27 13.79
CA ASP A 87 12.42 -9.45 12.70
C ASP A 87 11.53 -9.54 11.46
N ALA A 88 10.89 -8.42 11.13
CA ALA A 88 10.12 -8.23 9.91
C ALA A 88 11.06 -7.94 8.74
N LEU A 89 10.80 -8.52 7.57
CA LEU A 89 11.62 -8.31 6.38
C LEU A 89 11.58 -6.88 5.82
N SER A 90 10.62 -6.06 6.25
CA SER A 90 10.53 -4.66 5.87
C SER A 90 11.78 -3.85 6.21
N SER A 91 12.52 -4.24 7.26
CA SER A 91 13.79 -3.59 7.64
C SER A 91 14.92 -3.78 6.63
N TYR A 92 14.79 -4.76 5.72
CA TYR A 92 15.75 -5.03 4.65
C TYR A 92 15.42 -4.29 3.35
N LEU A 93 14.32 -3.56 3.28
CA LEU A 93 13.98 -2.77 2.11
C LEU A 93 14.92 -1.56 2.00
N PRO A 94 15.38 -1.19 0.79
CA PRO A 94 16.19 0.01 0.60
C PRO A 94 15.51 1.25 1.16
N GLU A 95 16.29 2.14 1.77
CA GLU A 95 15.79 3.44 2.24
C GLU A 95 15.12 4.20 1.08
N GLY A 96 14.00 4.87 1.36
CA GLY A 96 13.22 5.58 0.34
C GLY A 96 12.37 4.68 -0.57
N SER A 97 12.34 3.36 -0.34
CA SER A 97 11.42 2.48 -1.06
C SER A 97 9.97 2.96 -0.87
N PRO A 98 9.13 2.90 -1.92
CA PRO A 98 7.70 3.15 -1.77
C PRO A 98 7.07 2.12 -0.83
N TYR A 99 5.79 2.25 -0.53
CA TYR A 99 5.07 1.21 0.20
C TYR A 99 5.04 -0.08 -0.63
N LEU A 100 5.89 -1.05 -0.25
CA LEU A 100 5.94 -2.37 -0.85
C LEU A 100 5.30 -3.41 0.08
N PHE A 101 4.71 -4.44 -0.51
CA PHE A 101 4.20 -5.63 0.15
C PHE A 101 4.74 -6.90 -0.51
N PRO A 102 4.93 -8.00 0.25
CA PRO A 102 5.42 -9.26 -0.30
C PRO A 102 4.37 -9.94 -1.19
N VAL A 103 4.80 -10.54 -2.29
CA VAL A 103 3.98 -11.42 -3.13
C VAL A 103 4.14 -12.85 -2.62
N GLY A 104 3.08 -13.36 -1.99
CA GLY A 104 3.11 -14.65 -1.33
C GLY A 104 3.79 -14.59 0.04
N ARG A 105 4.09 -15.76 0.62
CA ARG A 105 4.67 -15.90 1.96
C ARG A 105 5.70 -17.01 1.98
N LEU A 106 6.80 -16.77 2.68
CA LEU A 106 7.71 -17.81 3.15
C LEU A 106 7.62 -17.92 4.66
N ASP A 107 7.62 -19.15 5.17
CA ASP A 107 7.58 -19.41 6.60
C ASP A 107 8.82 -18.85 7.32
N TYR A 108 8.70 -18.71 8.64
CA TYR A 108 9.73 -18.13 9.49
C TYR A 108 11.09 -18.80 9.28
N ASN A 109 11.11 -20.13 9.20
CA ASN A 109 12.32 -20.95 9.01
C ASN A 109 12.69 -21.22 7.54
N SER A 110 11.91 -20.72 6.59
CA SER A 110 12.15 -20.89 5.15
C SER A 110 13.03 -19.77 4.60
N GLU A 111 13.84 -20.11 3.60
CA GLU A 111 14.70 -19.20 2.83
C GLU A 111 14.31 -19.21 1.36
N GLY A 112 14.73 -18.17 0.65
CA GLY A 112 14.69 -18.17 -0.81
C GLY A 112 14.05 -16.92 -1.39
N ALA A 113 13.73 -17.01 -2.68
CA ALA A 113 13.18 -15.92 -3.46
C ALA A 113 11.82 -15.47 -2.93
N LEU A 114 11.73 -14.20 -2.56
CA LEU A 114 10.50 -13.50 -2.20
C LEU A 114 10.41 -12.19 -2.97
N LEU A 115 9.31 -12.00 -3.69
CA LEU A 115 9.06 -10.77 -4.43
C LEU A 115 8.36 -9.74 -3.54
N TRP A 116 8.67 -8.47 -3.75
CA TRP A 116 8.02 -7.32 -3.13
C TRP A 116 7.54 -6.36 -4.21
N THR A 117 6.34 -5.81 -4.07
CA THR A 117 5.73 -4.92 -5.07
C THR A 117 4.83 -3.87 -4.44
N ASN A 118 4.58 -2.78 -5.18
CA ASN A 118 3.50 -1.81 -4.90
C ASN A 118 2.31 -1.95 -5.88
N ASP A 119 2.32 -2.97 -6.74
CA ASP A 119 1.26 -3.25 -7.70
C ASP A 119 0.37 -4.40 -7.22
N GLY A 120 -0.85 -4.05 -6.77
CA GLY A 120 -1.84 -4.97 -6.20
C GLY A 120 -3.24 -4.81 -6.77
#